data_AF-A0A4Q3EDV2-F1
#
_entry.id   AF-A0A4Q3EDV2-F1
#
_cell.length_a   1.000
_cell.length_b   1.000
_cell.length_c   1.000
_cell.angle_alpha   90.00
_cell.angle_beta   90.00
_cell.angle_gamma   90.00
#
_symmetry.space_group_name_H-M   'P 1'
#
loop_
_entity.id
_entity.type
_entity.pdbx_description
1 polymer ?
#
loop_
_entity_poly.entity_id
_entity_poly.type
_entity_poly.pdbx_seq_one_letter_code
_entity_poly.pdbx_strand_id
1 'polypeptide(L)' 'QEVYDKGLNVMDMTAITLCQENKLPIIVFDMNKTGNLQKIAAGESIGTLVH' A
#
# COMPACT_ATOMS: atom_id res chain seq x y z
N GLN A 1 5.42 -10.69 3.95
CA GLN A 1 6.84 -10.40 4.27
C GLN A 1 7.44 -9.31 3.37
N GLU A 2 6.85 -8.96 2.22
CA GLU A 2 7.45 -7.99 1.28
C GLU A 2 7.60 -6.53 1.77
N VAL A 3 6.83 -6.07 2.76
CA VAL A 3 6.90 -4.66 3.20
C VAL A 3 8.12 -4.39 4.08
N TYR A 4 8.48 -5.36 4.93
CA TYR A 4 9.68 -5.32 5.76
C TYR A 4 10.94 -5.46 4.90
N ASP A 5 10.95 -6.40 3.95
CA ASP A 5 12.11 -6.67 3.09
C ASP A 5 12.38 -5.56 2.07
N LYS A 6 11.36 -4.81 1.65
CA LYS A 6 11.51 -3.69 0.70
C LYS A 6 11.90 -2.36 1.37
N GLY A 7 12.14 -2.34 2.69
CA GLY A 7 12.62 -1.14 3.40
C GLY A 7 11.73 0.08 3.18
N LEU A 8 10.44 -0.13 2.93
CA LEU A 8 9.48 0.93 2.71
C LEU A 8 9.20 1.57 4.08
N ASN A 9 10.02 2.55 4.46
CA ASN A 9 9.79 3.50 5.56
C ASN A 9 8.56 4.41 5.29
N VAL A 10 7.54 3.87 4.62
CA VAL A 10 6.35 4.57 4.16
C VAL A 10 5.29 4.58 5.27
N MET A 11 5.37 3.68 6.26
CA MET A 11 4.40 3.60 7.36
C MET A 11 5.02 2.97 8.62
N ASP A 12 4.59 3.41 9.81
CA ASP A 12 5.01 2.86 11.10
C ASP A 12 4.71 1.35 11.20
N MET A 13 5.66 0.60 11.74
CA MET A 13 5.59 -0.85 11.90
C MET A 13 4.32 -1.33 12.65
N THR A 14 3.86 -0.54 13.62
CA THR A 14 2.64 -0.81 14.38
C THR A 14 1.38 -0.71 13.52
N ALA A 15 1.32 0.26 12.60
CA ALA A 15 0.17 0.45 11.72
C ALA A 15 0.08 -0.68 10.66
N ILE A 16 1.22 -1.13 10.13
CA ILE A 16 1.25 -2.29 9.22
C ILE A 16 0.73 -3.53 9.95
N THR A 17 1.23 -3.80 11.15
CA THR A 17 0.80 -4.96 11.95
C THR A 17 -0.70 -4.91 12.26
N LEU A 18 -1.22 -3.75 12.67
CA LEU A 18 -2.64 -3.57 12.95
C LEU A 18 -3.51 -3.83 11.70
N CYS A 19 -3.08 -3.37 10.53
CA CYS A 19 -3.81 -3.59 9.28
C CYS A 19 -3.72 -5.04 8.80
N GLN A 20 -2.58 -5.71 9.00
CA GLN A 20 -2.42 -7.14 8.71
C GLN A 20 -3.30 -8.01 9.62
N GLU A 21 -3.37 -7.72 10.92
CA GLU A 21 -4.23 -8.42 11.87
C GLU A 21 -5.72 -8.27 11.49
N ASN A 22 -6.12 -7.08 11.07
CA ASN A 22 -7.49 -6.80 10.62
C ASN A 22 -7.75 -7.23 9.16
N LYS A 23 -6.76 -7.83 8.48
CA LYS A 23 -6.83 -8.23 7.06
C LYS A 23 -7.31 -7.10 6.15
N LEU A 24 -6.95 -5.87 6.48
CA LEU A 24 -7.30 -4.71 5.68
C LEU A 24 -6.33 -4.61 4.49
N PRO A 25 -6.82 -4.68 3.25
CA PRO A 25 -5.95 -4.52 2.09
C PRO A 25 -5.44 -3.08 2.03
N ILE A 26 -4.13 -2.89 2.12
CA ILE A 26 -3.50 -1.58 1.95
C ILE A 26 -2.89 -1.52 0.55
N ILE A 27 -3.21 -0.46 -0.20
CA ILE A 27 -2.64 -0.19 -1.52
C ILE A 27 -1.70 1.01 -1.38
N VAL A 28 -0.40 0.78 -1.54
CA VAL A 28 0.63 1.82 -1.51
C VAL A 28 0.92 2.27 -2.94
N PHE A 29 0.68 3.53 -3.25
CA PHE A 29 0.89 4.08 -4.60
C PHE A 29 1.53 5.46 -4.56
N ASP A 30 2.14 5.84 -5.68
CA ASP A 30 2.73 7.18 -5.84
C ASP A 30 1.65 8.20 -6.23
N MET A 31 1.45 9.20 -5.37
CA MET A 31 0.49 10.29 -5.56
C MET A 31 0.99 11.38 -6.51
N ASN A 32 2.31 11.49 -6.73
CA ASN A 32 2.91 12.50 -7.59
C ASN A 32 2.67 12.23 -9.07
N LYS A 33 2.30 11.00 -9.43
CA LYS A 33 2.00 10.61 -10.80
C LYS A 33 0.54 10.90 -11.13
N THR A 34 0.32 11.87 -12.01
CA THR A 34 -1.01 12.28 -12.45
C THR A 34 -1.80 11.09 -13.01
N GLY A 35 -3.01 10.88 -12.51
CA GLY A 35 -3.91 9.81 -12.94
C GLY A 35 -3.82 8.52 -12.11
N ASN A 36 -2.82 8.33 -11.25
CA ASN A 36 -2.74 7.13 -10.41
C ASN A 36 -3.94 6.97 -9.47
N LEU A 37 -4.38 8.05 -8.82
CA LEU A 37 -5.54 8.02 -7.92
C LEU A 37 -6.82 7.56 -8.64
N GLN A 38 -7.07 8.10 -9.83
CA GLN A 38 -8.25 7.75 -10.62
C GLN A 38 -8.22 6.30 -11.08
N LYS A 39 -7.05 5.80 -11.51
CA LYS A 39 -6.87 4.42 -11.93
C LYS A 39 -7.02 3.43 -10.78
N ILE A 40 -6.53 3.77 -9.59
CA ILE A 40 -6.72 2.94 -8.37
C ILE A 40 -8.18 2.92 -7.95
N ALA A 41 -8.86 4.07 -7.98
CA ALA A 41 -10.29 4.12 -7.73
C ALA A 41 -11.11 3.32 -8.75
N ALA A 42 -10.61 3.19 -9.98
CA ALA A 42 -11.17 2.33 -11.02
C ALA A 42 -10.82 0.84 -10.85
N GLY A 43 -9.99 0.47 -9.85
CA GLY A 43 -9.57 -0.91 -9.59
C GLY A 43 -8.38 -1.39 -10.41
N GLU A 44 -7.63 -0.50 -11.08
CA GLU A 44 -6.39 -0.89 -11.74
C GLU A 44 -5.31 -1.26 -10.70
N SER A 45 -4.49 -2.26 -11.03
CA SER A 45 -3.37 -2.73 -10.21
C SER A 45 -2.18 -1.75 -10.28
N ILE A 46 -2.33 -0.58 -9.68
CA ILE A 46 -1.28 0.44 -9.61
C ILE A 46 -0.80 0.58 -8.18
N GLY A 47 0.51 0.46 -8.01
CA GLY A 47 1.16 0.46 -6.72
C GLY A 47 1.46 -0.95 -6.22
N THR A 48 1.75 -1.05 -4.93
CA THR A 48 2.06 -2.30 -4.24
C THR A 48 0.90 -2.62 -3.31
N LEU A 49 0.32 -3.80 -3.50
CA LEU A 49 -0.73 -4.29 -2.64
C LEU A 49 -0.07 -5.04 -1.47
N VAL A 50 -0.33 -4.55 -0.26
CA VAL A 50 0.20 -5.12 0.97
C VAL A 50 -0.81 -6.12 1.54
N HIS A 51 -0.31 -7.30 1.89
CA HIS A 51 -1.01 -8.36 2.61
C HIS A 51 -0.30 -8.67 3.93
#